data_AF-A7VFV6-F1
#
_entry.id   AF-A7VFV6-F1
#
_cell.length_a   1.000
_cell.length_b   1.000
_cell.length_c   1.000
_cell.angle_alpha   90.00
_cell.angle_beta   90.00
_cell.angle_gamma   90.00
#
_symmetry.space_group_name_H-M   'P 1'
#
loop_
_entity.id
_entity.type
_entity.pdbx_description
1 polymer ?
#
loop_
_entity_poly.entity_id
_entity_poly.type
_entity_poly.pdbx_seq_one_letter_code
_entity_poly.pdbx_strand_id
1 'polypeptide(L)'
;MNNAIKKICLGILGLLQGTLGSYLALLGWVLAFPETSPGTKDYVEDMFFVPFGYFIMFAWLAIMITAMILLRKNKANFLSFIIPWFVGFVGCLVVVFVIL
;
A
#
# COMPACT_ATOMS: atom_id res chain seq x y z
N MET A 1 -15.63 21.26 -6.98
CA MET A 1 -14.77 21.20 -5.78
C MET A 1 -13.72 22.30 -5.86
N ASN A 2 -13.55 23.07 -4.79
CA ASN A 2 -12.50 24.12 -4.73
C ASN A 2 -11.10 23.49 -4.94
N ASN A 3 -10.23 24.15 -5.68
CA ASN A 3 -8.87 23.67 -5.98
C ASN A 3 -8.05 23.41 -4.71
N ALA A 4 -8.25 24.19 -3.66
CA ALA A 4 -7.60 23.98 -2.36
C ALA A 4 -8.09 22.68 -1.69
N ILE A 5 -9.41 22.48 -1.61
CA ILE A 5 -10.04 21.28 -1.04
C ILE A 5 -9.56 20.03 -1.79
N LYS A 6 -9.49 20.10 -3.12
CA LYS A 6 -8.97 19.00 -3.95
C LYS A 6 -7.56 18.56 -3.52
N LYS A 7 -6.66 19.51 -3.33
CA LYS A 7 -5.27 19.22 -2.94
C LYS A 7 -5.19 18.63 -1.53
N ILE A 8 -6.01 19.10 -0.61
CA ILE A 8 -6.10 18.54 0.75
C ILE A 8 -6.58 17.08 0.69
N CYS A 9 -7.66 16.80 -0.05
CA CYS A 9 -8.14 15.43 -0.24
C CYS A 9 -7.07 14.53 -0.87
N LEU A 10 -6.35 15.02 -1.88
CA LEU A 10 -5.24 14.27 -2.50
C LEU A 10 -4.11 13.99 -1.51
N GLY A 11 -3.79 14.94 -0.63
CA GLY A 11 -2.79 14.74 0.41
C GLY A 11 -3.21 13.70 1.45
N ILE A 12 -4.47 13.73 1.88
CA ILE A 12 -5.03 12.72 2.79
C ILE A 12 -5.01 11.34 2.13
N LEU A 13 -5.45 11.24 0.87
CA LEU A 13 -5.43 9.99 0.12
C LEU A 13 -4.01 9.47 -0.09
N GLY A 14 -3.05 10.36 -0.40
CA GLY A 14 -1.64 10.02 -0.50
C GLY A 14 -1.13 9.43 0.81
N LEU A 15 -1.36 10.12 1.92
CA LEU A 15 -0.93 9.67 3.25
C LEU A 15 -1.55 8.33 3.63
N LEU A 16 -2.87 8.14 3.44
CA LEU A 16 -3.57 6.88 3.74
C LEU A 16 -3.06 5.73 2.88
N GLN A 17 -2.84 5.97 1.58
CA GLN A 17 -2.30 4.95 0.68
C GLN A 17 -0.84 4.62 1.01
N GLY A 18 -0.06 5.61 1.45
CA GLY A 18 1.32 5.44 1.87
C GLY A 18 1.46 4.71 3.21
N THR A 19 0.55 4.93 4.16
CA THR A 19 0.58 4.23 5.45
C THR A 19 -0.18 2.91 5.39
N LEU A 20 -1.51 2.96 5.45
CA LEU A 20 -2.39 1.79 5.50
C LEU A 20 -2.27 0.95 4.24
N GLY A 21 -2.23 1.59 3.07
CA GLY A 21 -2.06 0.88 1.81
C GLY A 21 -0.77 0.06 1.79
N SER A 22 0.35 0.68 2.16
CA SER A 22 1.64 -0.03 2.19
C SER A 22 1.74 -1.06 3.30
N TYR A 23 1.14 -0.83 4.47
CA TYR A 23 1.02 -1.85 5.52
C TYR A 23 0.24 -3.07 5.02
N LEU A 24 -0.90 -2.87 4.35
CA LEU A 24 -1.66 -3.95 3.73
C LEU A 24 -0.84 -4.66 2.64
N ALA A 25 -0.05 -3.94 1.84
CA ALA A 25 0.82 -4.56 0.85
C ALA A 25 1.90 -5.45 1.49
N LEU A 26 2.48 -5.01 2.62
CA LEU A 26 3.43 -5.82 3.39
C LEU A 26 2.76 -7.04 4.02
N LEU A 27 1.54 -6.91 4.56
CA LEU A 27 0.75 -8.06 5.01
C LEU A 27 0.45 -9.02 3.85
N GLY A 28 0.09 -8.48 2.69
CA GLY A 28 -0.13 -9.25 1.47
C GLY A 28 1.11 -10.03 1.05
N TRP A 29 2.30 -9.43 1.19
CA TRP A 29 3.57 -10.10 0.97
C TRP A 29 3.77 -11.29 1.92
N VAL A 30 3.58 -11.10 3.22
CA VAL A 30 3.73 -12.18 4.22
C VAL A 30 2.77 -13.34 3.93
N LEU A 31 1.53 -13.04 3.54
CA LEU A 31 0.55 -14.07 3.18
C LEU A 31 0.86 -14.76 1.85
N ALA A 32 1.43 -14.04 0.88
CA ALA A 32 1.79 -14.60 -0.43
C ALA A 32 3.04 -15.49 -0.36
N PHE A 33 3.91 -15.24 0.61
CA PHE A 33 5.17 -15.94 0.83
C PHE A 33 5.30 -16.44 2.27
N PRO A 34 4.45 -17.38 2.71
CA PRO A 34 4.52 -17.94 4.05
C PRO A 34 5.80 -18.78 4.23
N GLU A 35 6.42 -18.70 5.40
CA GLU A 35 7.67 -19.41 5.71
C GLU A 35 7.46 -20.87 6.17
N THR A 36 6.25 -21.42 6.02
CA THR A 36 5.94 -22.80 6.40
C THR A 36 6.50 -23.83 5.44
N SER A 37 7.12 -24.88 6.01
CA SER A 37 7.62 -26.02 5.25
C SER A 37 6.52 -27.05 4.96
N PRO A 38 6.57 -27.74 3.80
CA PRO A 38 5.64 -28.82 3.49
C PRO A 38 5.62 -29.90 4.59
N GLY A 39 4.42 -30.28 5.04
CA GLY A 39 4.23 -31.31 6.06
C GLY A 39 4.18 -30.79 7.51
N THR A 40 4.33 -29.49 7.74
CA THR A 40 3.99 -28.89 9.04
C THR A 40 2.47 -28.77 9.19
N LYS A 41 2.01 -28.72 10.45
CA LYS A 41 0.57 -28.62 10.79
C LYS A 41 -0.10 -27.43 10.10
N ASP A 42 0.62 -26.31 10.01
CA ASP A 42 0.06 -25.03 9.56
C ASP A 42 0.23 -24.82 8.04
N TYR A 43 0.96 -25.70 7.33
CA TYR A 43 1.26 -25.56 5.90
C TYR A 43 0.01 -25.43 5.02
N VAL A 44 -1.02 -26.25 5.27
CA VAL A 44 -2.26 -26.23 4.45
C VAL A 44 -3.04 -24.94 4.67
N GLU A 45 -3.05 -24.44 5.90
CA GLU A 45 -3.74 -23.19 6.27
C GLU A 45 -3.01 -21.99 5.65
N ASP A 46 -1.70 -21.92 5.77
CA ASP A 46 -0.90 -20.83 5.22
C ASP A 46 -0.96 -20.78 3.68
N MET A 47 -0.90 -21.95 3.03
CA MET A 47 -1.06 -22.04 1.57
C MET A 47 -2.44 -21.59 1.08
N PHE A 48 -3.49 -21.70 1.90
CA PHE A 48 -4.82 -21.22 1.57
C PHE A 48 -4.88 -19.69 1.48
N PHE A 49 -4.05 -18.96 2.24
CA PHE A 49 -4.01 -17.49 2.22
C PHE A 49 -3.15 -16.90 1.11
N VAL A 50 -2.33 -17.70 0.42
CA VAL A 50 -1.44 -17.24 -0.65
C VAL A 50 -2.17 -16.46 -1.76
N PRO A 51 -3.30 -16.93 -2.32
CA PRO A 51 -4.04 -16.16 -3.33
C PRO A 51 -4.53 -14.80 -2.82
N PHE A 52 -4.87 -14.72 -1.53
CA PHE A 52 -5.32 -13.48 -0.89
C PHE A 52 -4.16 -12.48 -0.75
N GLY A 53 -2.96 -12.97 -0.39
CA GLY A 53 -1.75 -12.16 -0.36
C GLY A 53 -1.46 -11.47 -1.69
N TYR A 54 -1.51 -12.24 -2.79
CA TYR A 54 -1.37 -11.68 -4.14
C TYR A 54 -2.46 -10.66 -4.47
N PHE A 55 -3.72 -10.94 -4.15
CA PHE A 55 -4.82 -10.02 -4.43
C PHE A 55 -4.62 -8.65 -3.75
N ILE A 56 -4.16 -8.64 -2.50
CA ILE A 56 -3.87 -7.40 -1.77
C ILE A 56 -2.73 -6.62 -2.44
N MET A 57 -1.63 -7.29 -2.77
CA MET A 57 -0.48 -6.66 -3.44
C MET A 57 -0.87 -6.09 -4.81
N PHE A 58 -1.65 -6.82 -5.61
CA PHE A 58 -2.15 -6.35 -6.90
C PHE A 58 -3.11 -5.17 -6.75
N ALA A 59 -4.00 -5.19 -5.76
CA ALA A 59 -4.90 -4.07 -5.49
C ALA A 59 -4.11 -2.80 -5.13
N TRP A 60 -3.08 -2.92 -4.28
CA TRP A 60 -2.21 -1.80 -3.93
C TRP A 60 -1.50 -1.22 -5.18
N LEU A 61 -0.93 -2.09 -6.03
CA LEU A 61 -0.29 -1.69 -7.29
C LEU A 61 -1.28 -1.01 -8.23
N ALA A 62 -2.48 -1.56 -8.41
CA ALA A 62 -3.51 -1.02 -9.28
C ALA A 62 -3.97 0.37 -8.85
N ILE A 63 -4.12 0.60 -7.54
CA ILE A 63 -4.46 1.92 -6.98
C ILE A 63 -3.34 2.92 -7.28
N MET A 64 -2.08 2.54 -7.04
CA MET A 64 -0.93 3.41 -7.31
C MET A 64 -0.81 3.76 -8.79
N ILE A 65 -0.89 2.78 -9.69
CA ILE A 65 -0.84 3.00 -11.14
C ILE A 65 -1.97 3.92 -11.60
N THR A 66 -3.20 3.65 -11.16
CA THR A 66 -4.37 4.49 -11.44
C THR A 66 -4.15 5.92 -10.97
N ALA A 67 -3.65 6.11 -9.74
CA ALA A 67 -3.36 7.43 -9.20
C ALA A 67 -2.29 8.17 -10.04
N MET A 68 -1.20 7.49 -10.42
CA MET A 68 -0.17 8.09 -11.28
C MET A 68 -0.75 8.51 -12.64
N ILE A 69 -1.55 7.67 -13.29
CA ILE A 69 -2.15 7.97 -14.61
C ILE A 69 -3.11 9.15 -14.52
N LEU A 70 -3.95 9.20 -13.48
CA LEU A 70 -4.93 10.27 -13.30
C LEU A 70 -4.25 11.61 -12.95
N LEU A 71 -3.20 11.58 -12.14
CA LEU A 71 -2.56 12.80 -11.64
C LEU A 71 -1.45 13.33 -12.55
N ARG A 72 -0.90 12.53 -13.48
CA ARG A 72 0.22 12.94 -14.37
C ARG A 72 -0.04 14.24 -15.14
N LYS A 73 -1.30 14.55 -15.47
CA LYS A 73 -1.66 15.73 -16.25
C LYS A 73 -1.52 17.04 -15.46
N ASN A 74 -1.53 16.98 -14.12
CA ASN A 74 -1.44 18.16 -13.28
C ASN A 74 -0.34 17.98 -12.21
N LYS A 75 0.81 18.62 -12.46
CA LYS A 75 1.99 18.55 -11.58
C LYS A 75 1.67 18.90 -10.12
N ALA A 76 0.82 19.89 -9.87
CA ALA A 76 0.48 20.30 -8.51
C ALA A 76 -0.37 19.24 -7.78
N ASN A 77 -1.33 18.63 -8.46
CA ASN A 77 -2.14 17.55 -7.90
C ASN A 77 -1.30 16.28 -7.67
N PHE A 78 -0.39 15.98 -8.60
CA PHE A 78 0.58 14.90 -8.45
C PHE A 78 1.48 15.10 -7.23
N LEU A 79 2.08 16.28 -7.08
CA LEU A 79 2.90 16.61 -5.92
C LEU A 79 2.11 16.55 -4.60
N SER A 80 0.86 17.02 -4.63
CA SER A 80 -0.03 16.99 -3.45
C SER A 80 -0.34 15.56 -2.99
N PHE A 81 -0.29 14.57 -3.88
CA PHE A 81 -0.48 13.16 -3.55
C PHE A 81 0.84 12.46 -3.19
N ILE A 82 1.88 12.64 -4.00
CA ILE A 82 3.12 11.84 -3.90
C ILE A 82 3.96 12.18 -2.67
N ILE A 83 3.98 13.45 -2.25
CA ILE A 83 4.76 13.87 -1.08
C ILE A 83 4.16 13.24 0.19
N PRO A 84 2.84 13.38 0.48
CA PRO A 84 2.23 12.70 1.63
C PRO A 84 2.29 11.19 1.52
N TRP A 85 2.17 10.62 0.32
CA TRP A 85 2.35 9.18 0.10
C TRP A 85 3.74 8.72 0.53
N PHE A 86 4.80 9.41 0.12
CA PHE A 86 6.17 9.04 0.47
C PHE A 86 6.41 9.15 1.97
N VAL A 87 5.92 10.21 2.61
CA VAL A 87 5.97 10.38 4.07
C VAL A 87 5.25 9.22 4.77
N GLY A 88 4.05 8.86 4.30
CA GLY A 88 3.30 7.73 4.83
C GLY A 88 4.02 6.39 4.66
N PHE A 89 4.62 6.17 3.49
CA PHE A 89 5.38 4.96 3.18
C PHE A 89 6.60 4.80 4.07
N VAL A 90 7.42 5.85 4.21
CA VAL A 90 8.57 5.84 5.11
C VAL A 90 8.11 5.61 6.56
N GLY A 91 7.04 6.29 6.99
CA GLY A 91 6.45 6.07 8.32
C GLY A 91 6.03 4.62 8.54
N CYS A 92 5.38 4.00 7.55
CA CYS A 92 5.00 2.57 7.60
C CYS A 92 6.23 1.67 7.76
N LEU A 93 7.29 1.91 6.98
CA LEU A 93 8.52 1.10 7.07
C LEU A 93 9.19 1.24 8.44
N VAL A 94 9.28 2.46 8.98
CA VAL A 94 9.86 2.67 10.33
C VAL A 94 9.05 1.91 11.38
N VAL A 95 7.72 1.99 11.34
CA VAL A 95 6.87 1.25 12.29
C VAL A 95 7.09 -0.26 12.18
N VAL A 96 7.09 -0.81 10.97
CA VAL A 96 7.17 -2.27 10.75
C VAL A 96 8.56 -2.84 11.04
N PHE A 97 9.64 -2.13 10.74
CA PHE A 97 11.00 -2.68 10.80
C PHE A 97 11.84 -2.19 11.98
N VAL A 98 11.43 -1.12 12.65
CA VAL A 98 12.20 -0.54 13.77
C VAL A 98 11.46 -0.65 15.09
N ILE A 99 10.13 -0.54 15.06
CA ILE A 99 9.31 -0.53 16.29
C ILE A 99 8.71 -1.90 16.58
N LEU A 100 8.18 -2.56 15.54
CA LEU A 100 7.61 -3.91 15.61
C LEU A 100 8.71 -4.98 15.52
#